data_AF-A0A4R0YYG1-F1
#
_entry.id   AF-A0A4R0YYG1-F1
#
_cell.length_a   1.000
_cell.length_b   1.000
_cell.length_c   1.000
_cell.angle_alpha   90.00
_cell.angle_beta   90.00
_cell.angle_gamma   90.00
#
_symmetry.space_group_name_H-M   'P 1'
#
loop_
_entity.id
_entity.type
_entity.pdbx_description
1 polymer ?
#
loop_
_entity_poly.entity_id
_entity_poly.type
_entity_poly.pdbx_seq_one_letter_code
_entity_poly.pdbx_strand_id
1 'polypeptide(L)'
;MAADMDAALHHEQVVACRESARLLEGEGHPLLGEGLTREDLFGRLRLQAMGRAHLNEIQLEVESLESDIERCEAAAREQRDMSRLAIRRRDKLMQVVARIHRRKRRRDEAIDEMLSEEEYTCQTPGY
;
A
#
# COMPACT_ATOMS: atom_id res chain seq x y z
N MET A 1 -4.20 0.09 -2.62
CA MET A 1 -4.48 1.45 -3.15
C MET A 1 -4.87 2.40 -2.03
N ALA A 2 -5.93 2.14 -1.24
CA ALA A 2 -6.26 2.98 -0.09
C ALA A 2 -5.08 3.13 0.90
N ALA A 3 -4.51 2.01 1.38
CA ALA A 3 -3.37 2.06 2.30
C ALA A 3 -2.11 2.76 1.73
N ASP A 4 -1.88 2.70 0.42
CA ASP A 4 -0.76 3.42 -0.23
C ASP A 4 -1.02 4.93 -0.27
N MET A 5 -2.28 5.34 -0.45
CA MET A 5 -2.68 6.74 -0.42
C MET A 5 -2.64 7.30 1.01
N ASP A 6 -3.06 6.50 2.00
CA ASP A 6 -3.02 6.89 3.41
C ASP A 6 -1.58 7.10 3.88
N ALA A 7 -0.66 6.19 3.53
CA ALA A 7 0.76 6.36 3.82
C ALA A 7 1.34 7.64 3.18
N ALA A 8 0.98 7.95 1.94
CA ALA A 8 1.42 9.16 1.26
C ALA A 8 0.89 10.44 1.94
N LEU A 9 -0.37 10.44 2.39
CA LEU A 9 -0.94 11.54 3.14
C LEU A 9 -0.20 11.76 4.47
N HIS A 10 0.07 10.69 5.22
CA HIS A 10 0.83 10.79 6.46
C HIS A 10 2.26 11.30 6.24
N HIS A 11 2.91 10.92 5.12
CA HIS A 11 4.22 11.48 4.76
C HIS A 11 4.16 13.00 4.53
N GLU A 12 3.15 13.50 3.81
CA GLU A 12 2.96 14.93 3.62
C GLU A 12 2.74 15.66 4.94
N GLN A 13 1.97 15.06 5.86
CA GLN A 13 1.73 15.60 7.20
C GLN A 13 3.02 15.63 8.04
N VAL A 14 3.82 14.56 8.03
CA VAL A 14 5.12 14.51 8.72
C VAL A 14 6.05 15.61 8.21
N VAL A 15 6.11 15.84 6.91
CA VAL A 15 6.91 16.93 6.31
C VAL A 15 6.43 18.29 6.82
N ALA A 16 5.12 18.54 6.84
CA ALA A 16 4.54 19.79 7.34
C ALA A 16 4.82 20.00 8.84
N CYS A 17 4.69 18.96 9.65
CA CYS A 17 5.00 18.98 11.08
C CYS A 17 6.49 19.30 11.33
N ARG A 18 7.40 18.65 10.59
CA ARG A 18 8.84 18.89 10.72
C ARG A 18 9.24 20.31 10.32
N GLU A 19 8.65 20.86 9.26
CA GLU A 19 8.91 22.26 8.88
C GLU A 19 8.36 23.22 9.95
N SER A 20 7.21 22.92 10.55
CA SER A 20 6.65 23.71 11.65
C SER A 20 7.53 23.66 12.91
N ALA A 21 8.07 22.49 13.26
CA ALA A 21 9.05 22.33 14.34
C ALA A 21 10.31 23.16 14.08
N ARG A 22 10.84 23.10 12.85
CA ARG A 22 12.02 23.86 12.45
C ARG A 22 11.83 25.37 12.59
N LEU A 23 10.66 25.89 12.24
CA LEU A 23 10.33 27.31 12.42
C LEU A 23 10.35 27.70 13.91
N LEU A 24 9.77 26.89 14.78
CA LEU A 24 9.76 27.13 16.23
C LEU A 24 11.15 27.07 16.87
N GLU A 25 12.05 26.20 16.38
CA GLU A 25 13.43 26.13 16.84
C GLU A 25 14.24 27.40 16.49
N GLY A 26 13.94 28.03 15.35
CA GLY A 26 14.61 29.23 14.86
C GLY A 26 14.29 30.52 15.63
N GLU A 27 13.19 30.55 16.39
CA GLU A 27 12.70 31.75 17.10
C GLU A 27 13.24 31.89 18.54
N GLY A 28 13.98 30.89 19.05
CA GLY A 28 14.08 30.64 20.48
C GLY A 28 15.37 31.01 21.22
N HIS A 29 15.87 32.24 21.13
CA HIS A 29 16.82 32.75 22.13
C HIS A 29 16.31 34.02 22.81
N PRO A 30 16.04 34.00 24.13
CA PRO A 30 15.74 35.22 24.85
C PRO A 30 17.01 36.08 24.85
N LEU A 31 17.07 37.05 23.94
CA LEU A 31 18.07 38.10 24.00
C LEU A 31 17.88 38.81 25.34
N LEU A 32 18.79 38.56 26.28
CA LEU A 32 18.89 39.30 27.53
C LEU A 32 19.44 40.69 27.20
N GLY A 33 18.55 41.57 26.76
CA GLY A 33 18.87 42.98 26.56
C GLY A 33 19.01 43.68 27.90
N GLU A 34 19.93 44.65 27.98
CA GLU A 34 19.98 45.57 29.12
C GLU A 34 18.65 46.34 29.23
N GLY A 35 18.15 46.54 30.45
CA GLY A 35 16.92 47.31 30.71
C GLY A 35 15.60 46.53 30.68
N LEU A 36 15.61 45.20 30.65
CA LEU A 36 14.39 44.40 30.77
C LEU A 36 13.78 44.51 32.18
N THR A 37 12.47 44.78 32.25
CA THR A 37 11.74 44.67 33.51
C THR A 37 11.57 43.21 33.91
N ARG A 38 11.27 42.97 35.18
CA ARG A 38 10.92 41.62 35.68
C ARG A 38 9.74 41.03 34.88
N GLU A 39 8.73 41.84 34.60
CA GLU A 39 7.54 41.41 33.86
C GLU A 39 7.89 40.98 32.43
N ASP A 40 8.75 41.74 31.74
CA ASP A 40 9.22 41.37 30.39
C ASP A 40 10.00 40.06 30.38
N LEU A 41 10.86 39.84 31.38
CA LEU A 41 11.60 38.59 31.53
C LEU A 41 10.67 37.39 31.71
N PHE A 42 9.67 37.50 32.60
CA PHE A 42 8.68 36.42 32.80
C PHE A 42 7.81 36.20 31.56
N GLY A 43 7.42 37.26 30.86
CA GLY A 43 6.70 37.16 29.59
C GLY A 43 7.48 36.38 28.53
N ARG A 44 8.77 36.69 28.36
CA ARG A 44 9.66 35.99 27.42
C ARG A 44 9.87 34.53 27.80
N LEU A 45 10.12 34.25 29.08
CA LEU A 45 10.27 32.87 29.57
C LEU A 45 8.98 32.05 29.35
N ARG A 46 7.80 32.67 29.52
CA ARG A 46 6.52 32.01 29.25
C ARG A 46 6.35 31.68 27.77
N LEU A 47 6.63 32.62 26.87
CA LEU A 47 6.57 32.37 25.42
C LEU A 47 7.54 31.25 25.01
N GLN A 48 8.75 31.25 25.56
CA GLN A 48 9.73 30.18 25.31
C GLN A 48 9.24 28.82 25.82
N ALA A 49 8.64 28.77 27.02
CA ALA A 49 8.07 27.55 27.56
C ALA A 49 6.92 27.02 26.69
N MET A 50 6.05 27.90 26.20
CA MET A 50 4.97 27.54 25.27
C MET A 50 5.52 27.02 23.93
N GLY A 51 6.52 27.70 23.35
CA GLY A 51 7.16 27.24 22.12
C GLY A 51 7.77 25.84 22.26
N ARG A 52 8.43 25.55 23.39
CA ARG A 52 8.95 24.22 23.70
C ARG A 52 7.86 23.18 23.89
N ALA A 53 6.74 23.54 24.54
CA ALA A 53 5.61 22.63 24.69
C ALA A 53 5.03 22.24 23.33
N HIS A 54 4.82 23.22 22.44
CA HIS A 54 4.35 22.95 21.07
C HIS A 54 5.36 22.15 20.23
N LEU A 55 6.66 22.40 20.38
CA LEU A 55 7.69 21.59 19.72
C LEU A 55 7.59 20.11 20.15
N ASN A 56 7.41 19.85 21.45
CA ASN A 56 7.23 18.49 21.95
C ASN A 56 5.94 17.85 21.43
N GLU A 57 4.83 18.59 21.36
CA GLU A 57 3.57 18.11 20.78
C GLU A 57 3.75 17.73 19.30
N ILE A 58 4.44 18.56 18.52
CA ILE A 58 4.75 18.28 17.12
C ILE A 58 5.63 17.03 16.98
N GLN A 59 6.63 16.86 17.85
CA GLN A 59 7.49 15.67 17.83
C GLN A 59 6.70 14.39 18.11
N LEU A 60 5.81 14.40 19.10
CA LEU A 60 4.93 13.26 19.39
C LEU A 60 3.99 12.94 18.22
N GLU A 61 3.45 13.97 17.57
CA GLU A 61 2.60 13.78 16.38
C GLU A 61 3.39 13.17 15.22
N VAL A 62 4.63 13.62 14.98
CA VAL A 62 5.51 13.04 13.97
C VAL A 62 5.78 11.57 14.26
N GLU A 63 6.14 11.22 15.49
CA GLU A 63 6.37 9.82 15.88
C GLU A 63 5.12 8.95 15.67
N SER A 64 3.93 9.49 15.99
CA SER A 64 2.66 8.80 15.77
C SER A 64 2.41 8.57 14.27
N LEU A 65 2.56 9.61 13.44
CA LEU A 65 2.36 9.52 11.99
C LEU A 65 3.37 8.59 11.31
N GLU A 66 4.63 8.58 11.78
CA GLU A 66 5.64 7.64 11.30
C GLU A 66 5.26 6.19 11.60
N SER A 67 4.73 5.92 12.80
CA SER A 67 4.18 4.60 13.12
C SER A 67 2.98 4.24 12.23
N ASP A 68 2.11 5.19 11.93
CA ASP A 68 0.98 4.98 11.00
C ASP A 68 1.45 4.66 9.58
N ILE A 69 2.46 5.37 9.08
CA ILE A 69 3.08 5.09 7.77
C ILE A 69 3.56 3.64 7.72
N GLU A 70 4.33 3.19 8.72
CA GLU A 70 4.85 1.82 8.76
C GLU A 70 3.72 0.77 8.72
N ARG A 71 2.62 1.02 9.44
CA ARG A 71 1.43 0.16 9.43
C ARG A 71 0.76 0.12 8.07
N CYS A 72 0.53 1.29 7.45
CA CYS A 72 -0.09 1.40 6.14
C CYS A 72 0.75 0.72 5.04
N GLU A 73 2.08 0.92 5.06
CA GLU A 73 2.98 0.27 4.13
C GLU A 73 3.00 -1.26 4.31
N ALA A 74 3.00 -1.75 5.55
CA ALA A 74 2.95 -3.18 5.84
C ALA A 74 1.66 -3.81 5.29
N ALA A 75 0.51 -3.17 5.51
CA ALA A 75 -0.77 -3.59 4.97
C ALA A 75 -0.77 -3.59 3.43
N ALA A 76 -0.18 -2.56 2.81
CA ALA A 76 -0.07 -2.49 1.35
C ALA A 76 0.83 -3.61 0.78
N ARG A 77 1.95 -3.93 1.45
CA ARG A 77 2.83 -5.06 1.10
C ARG A 77 2.07 -6.38 1.16
N GLU A 78 1.35 -6.63 2.26
CA GLU A 78 0.55 -7.84 2.43
C GLU A 78 -0.53 -7.98 1.33
N GLN A 79 -1.24 -6.89 1.03
CA GLN A 79 -2.26 -6.87 -0.03
C GLN A 79 -1.67 -7.22 -1.40
N ARG A 80 -0.48 -6.72 -1.72
CA ARG A 80 0.22 -7.03 -2.98
C ARG A 80 0.62 -8.49 -3.04
N ASP A 81 1.12 -9.06 -1.95
CA ASP A 81 1.53 -10.46 -1.90
C ASP A 81 0.34 -11.41 -2.01
N MET A 82 -0.78 -11.08 -1.35
CA MET A 82 -2.05 -11.80 -1.51
C MET A 82 -2.57 -11.74 -2.94
N SER A 83 -2.48 -10.56 -3.59
CA SER A 83 -2.87 -10.39 -5.00
C SER A 83 -2.00 -11.23 -5.94
N ARG A 84 -0.68 -11.24 -5.73
CA ARG A 84 0.26 -12.08 -6.49
C ARG A 84 -0.05 -13.56 -6.32
N LEU A 85 -0.36 -14.00 -5.10
CA LEU A 85 -0.73 -15.39 -4.82
C LEU A 85 -2.05 -15.76 -5.52
N ALA A 86 -3.05 -14.88 -5.50
CA ALA A 86 -4.33 -15.07 -6.17
C ALA A 86 -4.15 -15.21 -7.70
N ILE A 87 -3.33 -14.36 -8.31
CA ILE A 87 -2.98 -14.44 -9.74
C ILE A 87 -2.33 -15.79 -10.06
N ARG A 88 -1.32 -16.21 -9.29
CA ARG A 88 -0.67 -17.52 -9.49
C ARG A 88 -1.65 -18.69 -9.39
N ARG A 89 -2.58 -18.65 -8.43
CA ARG A 89 -3.63 -19.67 -8.27
C ARG A 89 -4.57 -19.69 -9.47
N ARG A 90 -5.04 -18.52 -9.91
CA ARG A 90 -5.88 -18.38 -11.11
C ARG A 90 -5.17 -18.95 -12.35
N ASP A 91 -3.91 -18.61 -12.56
CA ASP A 91 -3.17 -19.05 -13.74
C ASP A 91 -2.96 -20.58 -13.74
N LYS A 92 -2.69 -21.19 -12.56
CA LYS A 92 -2.66 -22.65 -12.42
C LYS A 92 -4.01 -23.29 -12.77
N LEU A 93 -5.12 -22.73 -12.28
CA LEU A 93 -6.46 -23.22 -12.61
C LEU A 93 -6.73 -23.12 -14.12
N MET A 94 -6.36 -22.00 -14.74
CA MET A 94 -6.51 -21.80 -16.19
C MET A 94 -5.70 -22.83 -16.99
N GLN A 95 -4.49 -23.18 -16.56
CA GLN A 95 -3.71 -24.26 -17.19
C GLN A 95 -4.38 -25.63 -17.07
N VAL A 96 -4.99 -25.93 -15.92
CA VAL A 96 -5.75 -27.17 -15.70
C VAL A 96 -6.98 -27.20 -16.61
N VAL A 97 -7.76 -26.13 -16.66
CA VAL A 97 -8.93 -26.00 -17.54
C VAL A 97 -8.53 -26.17 -19.01
N ALA A 98 -7.46 -25.50 -19.45
CA ALA A 98 -6.94 -25.64 -20.81
C ALA A 98 -6.54 -27.10 -21.12
N ARG A 99 -5.93 -27.81 -20.17
CA ARG A 99 -5.57 -29.22 -20.32
C ARG A 99 -6.82 -30.11 -20.43
N ILE A 100 -7.85 -29.85 -19.61
CA ILE A 100 -9.13 -30.57 -19.68
C ILE A 100 -9.79 -30.34 -21.04
N HIS A 101 -9.86 -29.10 -21.51
CA HIS A 101 -10.44 -28.78 -22.82
C HIS A 101 -9.70 -29.47 -23.97
N ARG A 102 -8.36 -29.47 -23.96
CA ARG A 102 -7.58 -30.21 -24.97
C ARG A 102 -7.88 -31.71 -24.93
N ARG A 103 -7.98 -32.30 -23.74
CA ARG A 103 -8.32 -33.72 -23.58
C ARG A 103 -9.77 -34.04 -23.99
N LYS A 104 -10.69 -33.09 -23.81
CA LYS A 104 -12.06 -33.21 -24.27
C LYS A 104 -12.11 -33.17 -25.80
N ARG A 105 -11.49 -32.17 -26.44
CA ARG A 105 -11.40 -32.07 -27.90
C ARG A 105 -10.85 -33.34 -28.55
N ARG A 106 -9.73 -33.88 -28.03
CA ARG A 106 -9.17 -35.14 -28.55
C ARG A 106 -10.12 -36.34 -28.42
N ARG A 107 -10.98 -36.35 -27.39
CA ARG A 107 -11.99 -37.41 -27.24
C ARG A 107 -13.13 -37.21 -28.23
N ASP A 108 -13.60 -35.97 -28.38
CA ASP A 108 -14.66 -35.62 -29.32
C ASP A 108 -14.19 -35.95 -30.77
N GLU A 109 -12.96 -35.56 -31.15
CA GLU A 109 -12.34 -35.89 -32.44
C GLU A 109 -12.23 -37.40 -32.69
N ALA A 110 -11.83 -38.19 -31.69
CA ALA A 110 -11.73 -39.66 -31.83
C ALA A 110 -13.11 -40.34 -31.96
N ILE A 111 -14.14 -39.80 -31.30
CA ILE A 111 -15.52 -40.29 -31.46
C ILE A 111 -16.02 -39.98 -32.87
N ASP A 112 -15.79 -38.76 -33.35
CA ASP A 112 -16.18 -38.35 -34.71
C ASP A 112 -15.49 -39.21 -35.79
N GLU A 113 -14.20 -39.53 -35.62
CA GLU A 113 -13.46 -40.44 -36.51
C GLU A 113 -14.07 -41.84 -36.53
N MET A 114 -14.33 -42.45 -35.36
CA MET A 114 -14.97 -43.76 -35.27
C MET A 114 -16.35 -43.80 -35.93
N LEU A 115 -17.18 -42.78 -35.69
CA LEU A 115 -18.51 -42.68 -36.31
C LEU A 115 -18.40 -42.58 -37.84
N SER A 116 -17.41 -41.86 -38.35
CA SER A 116 -17.17 -41.73 -39.80
C SER A 116 -16.70 -43.04 -40.45
N GLU A 117 -15.89 -43.86 -39.75
CA GLU A 117 -15.46 -45.18 -40.21
C GLU A 117 -16.61 -46.20 -40.22
N GLU A 118 -17.48 -46.16 -39.21
CA GLU A 118 -18.71 -46.96 -39.17
C GLU A 118 -19.67 -46.58 -40.30
N GLU A 119 -19.84 -45.29 -40.60
CA GLU A 119 -20.66 -44.84 -41.72
C GLU A 119 -20.08 -45.28 -43.07
N TYR A 120 -18.76 -45.21 -43.26
CA TYR A 120 -18.09 -45.64 -44.49
C TYR A 120 -18.23 -47.15 -44.73
N THR A 121 -18.05 -47.97 -43.69
CA THR A 121 -18.18 -49.44 -43.78
C THR A 121 -19.62 -49.89 -44.04
N CYS A 122 -20.62 -49.18 -43.51
CA CYS A 122 -22.03 -49.42 -43.80
C CYS A 122 -22.45 -49.03 -45.23
N GLN A 123 -21.71 -48.13 -45.89
CA GLN A 123 -22.03 -47.63 -47.24
C GLN A 123 -21.34 -48.38 -48.37
N THR A 124 -20.24 -49.10 -48.11
CA THR A 124 -19.65 -50.02 -49.09
C THR A 124 -20.53 -51.27 -49.24
N PRO A 125 -21.20 -51.49 -50.39
CA PRO A 125 -21.93 -52.73 -50.63
C PRO A 125 -20.92 -53.88 -50.67
N GLY A 126 -21.15 -54.92 -49.87
CA GLY A 126 -20.38 -56.16 -49.98
C GLY A 126 -20.47 -56.70 -51.41
N TYR A 127 -19.31 -56.90 -52.04
CA TYR A 127 -19.19 -57.72 -53.24
C TYR A 127 -19.43 -59.20 -52.90
#